data_AF-A0A956GNT6-F1
#
_entry.id   AF-A0A956GNT6-F1
#
_cell.length_a   1.000
_cell.length_b   1.000
_cell.length_c   1.000
_cell.angle_alpha   90.00
_cell.angle_beta   90.00
_cell.angle_gamma   90.00
#
_symmetry.space_group_name_H-M   'P 1'
#
loop_
_entity.id
_entity.type
_entity.pdbx_description
1 polymer ?
#
loop_
_entity_poly.entity_id
_entity_poly.type
_entity_poly.pdbx_seq_one_letter_code
_entity_poly.pdbx_strand_id
1 'polypeptide(L)'
;MSTHGSPPRRDSTALAEQHIERLREKLLDLSNRNRLINFSHPERSRKLVRVVDELPAVLYAELVAGNAYRFKGVPDPRANQLAAKPAIDVVARKHGIDPSLELAVRERGKEAPQHVDRYIQLLHYPSEMEKRLEGMRQEHLTSLQELGVPALYGIFGFLEWYDTPTSAKPLLSPLVLLQLELERQRERGEYRHRVASSADEPEANRTLMFRVKRDTGIELPAIDTLVETADLDEFLADVAVAVAEMPRWRVRRSVTLGVLSFARQVMYEDLAASRWQSRGGRSASALVRGLLIGSEGELEGARGTADVVAMEPEPLLVTDADATQMAAVADALSGRSFVVKGPPGTGKSQTITNLIAAALARKKKVLFVAEKMAALEVVKKRLDDLGLSHACLALHSTKAKKRDVIDVLAKSRELRGSLQVPHGIQGREAELEKLRDELERYMQAMQQPIGKLGVALRDIVWREQYLRGVLDNVAHELHQLVIPGAASMERPELEEIKRRLADLEQAAARLPDGPTSHPWRFVTSWEPWRHRADTLVGIIARWVASFEQLLEPLRGRSWVPAEMTVERYAALADRLADLGYVDS
;
A
#
# COMPACT_ATOMS: atom_id res chain seq x y z
N MET A 1 23.81 -44.78 -27.90
CA MET A 1 22.56 -44.77 -27.10
C MET A 1 22.95 -44.89 -25.64
N SER A 2 23.11 -43.76 -24.96
CA SER A 2 23.41 -43.72 -23.53
C SER A 2 22.38 -42.80 -22.91
N THR A 3 21.32 -43.40 -22.40
CA THR A 3 20.26 -42.73 -21.64
C THR A 3 20.85 -42.20 -20.34
N HIS A 4 21.18 -40.91 -20.29
CA HIS A 4 21.31 -40.19 -19.03
C HIS A 4 19.91 -40.02 -18.45
N GLY A 5 19.49 -41.00 -17.65
CA GLY A 5 18.32 -40.86 -16.80
C GLY A 5 18.55 -39.68 -15.86
N SER A 6 17.70 -38.65 -15.98
CA SER A 6 17.63 -37.60 -14.98
C SER A 6 17.45 -38.24 -13.60
N PRO A 7 18.16 -37.78 -12.56
CA PRO A 7 17.98 -38.30 -11.22
C PRO A 7 16.52 -38.12 -10.80
N PRO A 8 15.97 -39.02 -9.96
CA PRO A 8 14.58 -38.92 -9.53
C PRO A 8 14.36 -37.55 -8.90
N ARG A 9 13.35 -36.82 -9.38
CA ARG A 9 12.92 -35.54 -8.81
C ARG A 9 12.72 -35.76 -7.31
N ARG A 10 13.67 -35.30 -6.47
CA ARG A 10 13.43 -35.16 -5.03
C ARG A 10 12.15 -34.35 -4.91
N ASP A 11 11.18 -34.91 -4.19
CA ASP A 11 9.81 -34.41 -4.16
C ASP A 11 9.81 -32.98 -3.59
N SER A 12 9.85 -31.97 -4.47
CA SER A 12 9.98 -30.56 -4.11
C SER A 12 8.82 -30.09 -3.23
N THR A 13 7.70 -30.83 -3.27
CA THR A 13 6.56 -30.68 -2.38
C THR A 13 6.92 -31.07 -0.95
N ALA A 14 7.53 -32.23 -0.73
CA ALA A 14 7.92 -32.70 0.60
C ALA A 14 8.96 -31.79 1.26
N LEU A 15 9.92 -31.27 0.47
CA LEU A 15 10.90 -30.30 0.97
C LEU A 15 10.22 -28.97 1.40
N ALA A 16 9.21 -28.53 0.64
CA ALA A 16 8.48 -27.30 0.94
C ALA A 16 7.64 -27.47 2.20
N GLU A 17 6.96 -28.61 2.33
CA GLU A 17 6.20 -28.95 3.54
C GLU A 17 7.09 -29.01 4.77
N GLN A 18 8.29 -29.58 4.66
CA GLN A 18 9.27 -29.57 5.77
C GLN A 18 9.71 -28.14 6.13
N HIS A 19 9.93 -27.28 5.13
CA HIS A 19 10.25 -25.86 5.36
C HIS A 19 9.09 -25.12 6.04
N ILE A 20 7.85 -25.35 5.60
CA ILE A 20 6.64 -24.79 6.21
C ILE A 20 6.55 -25.24 7.66
N GLU A 21 6.74 -26.52 7.97
CA GLU A 21 6.66 -27.02 9.35
C GLU A 21 7.72 -26.37 10.26
N ARG A 22 8.97 -26.22 9.79
CA ARG A 22 10.01 -25.49 10.55
C ARG A 22 9.64 -24.02 10.78
N LEU A 23 9.03 -23.35 9.80
CA LEU A 23 8.58 -21.96 9.96
C LEU A 23 7.38 -21.85 10.90
N ARG A 24 6.49 -22.85 10.84
CA ARG A 24 5.31 -22.97 11.68
C ARG A 24 5.72 -23.08 13.15
N GLU A 25 6.68 -23.92 13.51
CA GLU A 25 7.22 -23.99 14.88
C GLU A 25 7.75 -22.64 15.39
N LYS A 26 8.36 -21.82 14.52
CA LYS A 26 8.86 -20.49 14.88
C LYS A 26 7.76 -19.45 15.15
N LEU A 27 6.51 -19.71 14.74
CA LEU A 27 5.39 -18.83 15.04
C LEU A 27 5.00 -18.89 16.52
N LEU A 28 5.24 -20.03 17.17
CA LEU A 28 5.01 -20.18 18.61
C LEU A 28 6.17 -19.51 19.37
N ASP A 29 5.91 -18.36 19.98
CA ASP A 29 6.86 -17.76 20.91
C ASP A 29 6.84 -18.53 22.23
N LEU A 30 7.80 -19.44 22.41
CA LEU A 30 7.94 -20.26 23.61
C LEU A 30 8.75 -19.56 24.71
N SER A 31 9.14 -18.30 24.53
CA SER A 31 9.93 -17.57 25.52
C SER A 31 9.10 -17.17 26.74
N ASN A 32 9.77 -16.91 27.87
CA ASN A 32 9.15 -16.38 29.09
C ASN A 32 8.66 -14.92 28.95
N ARG A 33 8.78 -14.32 27.76
CA ARG A 33 8.18 -13.01 27.42
C ARG A 33 6.75 -13.16 26.91
N ASN A 34 6.38 -14.32 26.40
CA ASN A 34 5.03 -14.60 25.94
C ASN A 34 4.08 -14.75 27.15
N ARG A 35 3.00 -13.97 27.17
CA ARG A 35 1.98 -14.00 28.23
C ARG A 35 1.20 -15.31 28.30
N LEU A 36 1.21 -16.10 27.22
CA LEU A 36 0.63 -17.44 27.20
C LEU A 36 1.51 -18.45 27.94
N ILE A 37 2.79 -18.18 28.12
CA ILE A 37 3.65 -18.99 28.98
C ILE A 37 3.82 -18.34 30.35
N ASN A 38 4.20 -17.08 30.37
CA ASN A 38 4.48 -16.36 31.61
C ASN A 38 3.50 -15.19 31.74
N PHE A 39 2.31 -15.52 32.21
CA PHE A 39 1.29 -14.55 32.52
C PHE A 39 1.70 -13.77 33.76
N SER A 40 1.73 -12.45 33.61
CA SER A 40 1.93 -11.54 34.73
C SER A 40 0.70 -10.66 34.89
N HIS A 41 0.39 -10.32 36.15
CA HIS A 41 -0.65 -9.35 36.49
C HIS A 41 0.00 -8.07 37.05
N PRO A 42 0.50 -7.16 36.20
CA PRO A 42 0.96 -5.86 36.68
C PRO A 42 -0.19 -5.10 37.36
N GLU A 43 0.03 -4.62 38.57
CA GLU A 43 -0.99 -3.88 39.34
C GLU A 43 -1.56 -2.69 38.55
N ARG A 44 -0.75 -2.02 37.74
CA ARG A 44 -1.15 -0.84 36.95
C ARG A 44 -1.64 -1.16 35.54
N SER A 45 -1.77 -2.43 35.17
CA SER A 45 -2.18 -2.81 33.82
C SER A 45 -3.63 -2.38 33.52
N ARG A 46 -3.82 -1.66 32.42
CA ARG A 46 -5.15 -1.34 31.87
C ARG A 46 -5.67 -2.39 30.90
N LYS A 47 -4.93 -3.50 30.73
CA LYS A 47 -5.23 -4.57 29.75
C LYS A 47 -5.80 -5.83 30.40
N LEU A 48 -6.03 -5.81 31.72
CA LEU A 48 -6.52 -6.96 32.48
C LEU A 48 -7.29 -6.51 33.71
N VAL A 49 -8.24 -7.35 34.13
CA VAL A 49 -8.96 -7.26 35.40
C VAL A 49 -9.09 -8.66 36.00
N ARG A 50 -8.99 -8.73 37.33
CA ARG A 50 -9.14 -9.98 38.07
C ARG A 50 -10.56 -10.11 38.60
N VAL A 51 -11.14 -11.29 38.39
CA VAL A 51 -12.43 -11.68 38.95
C VAL A 51 -12.19 -12.27 40.34
N VAL A 52 -13.04 -11.90 41.30
CA VAL A 52 -13.01 -12.36 42.69
C VAL A 52 -14.43 -12.69 43.14
N ASP A 53 -14.58 -13.53 44.17
CA ASP A 53 -15.90 -13.87 44.75
C ASP A 53 -16.92 -14.42 43.73
N GLU A 54 -16.44 -15.21 42.77
CA GLU A 54 -17.25 -15.87 41.74
C GLU A 54 -16.95 -17.37 41.68
N LEU A 55 -17.88 -18.14 41.12
CA LEU A 55 -17.68 -19.55 40.81
C LEU A 55 -17.26 -19.71 39.34
N PRO A 56 -16.01 -20.12 39.03
CA PRO A 56 -15.52 -20.19 37.66
C PRO A 56 -16.38 -21.05 36.73
N ALA A 57 -16.83 -22.21 37.21
CA ALA A 57 -17.65 -23.13 36.42
C ALA A 57 -19.03 -22.55 36.06
N VAL A 58 -19.66 -21.82 36.99
CA VAL A 58 -20.96 -21.17 36.74
C VAL A 58 -20.80 -20.02 35.74
N LEU A 59 -19.82 -19.14 36.00
CA LEU A 59 -19.54 -18.01 35.12
C LEU A 59 -19.16 -18.47 33.69
N TYR A 60 -18.35 -19.53 33.58
CA TYR A 60 -17.98 -20.13 32.31
C TYR A 60 -19.21 -20.65 31.55
N ALA A 61 -20.02 -21.49 32.20
CA ALA A 61 -21.21 -22.09 31.58
C ALA A 61 -22.21 -21.03 31.08
N GLU A 62 -22.42 -19.97 31.88
CA GLU A 62 -23.33 -18.88 31.53
C GLU A 62 -22.81 -18.02 30.37
N LEU A 63 -21.50 -17.75 30.31
CA LEU A 63 -20.90 -17.02 29.20
C LEU A 63 -20.94 -17.85 27.90
N VAL A 64 -20.66 -19.15 27.96
CA VAL A 64 -20.77 -20.07 26.82
C VAL A 64 -22.22 -20.16 26.33
N ALA A 65 -23.21 -20.13 27.23
CA ALA A 65 -24.62 -20.05 26.87
C ALA A 65 -25.03 -18.71 26.21
N GLY A 66 -24.12 -17.76 26.07
CA GLY A 66 -24.36 -16.45 25.45
C GLY A 66 -25.01 -15.43 26.38
N ASN A 67 -25.10 -15.71 27.69
CA ASN A 67 -25.62 -14.75 28.64
C ASN A 67 -24.60 -13.64 28.87
N ALA A 68 -25.08 -12.39 28.86
CA ALA A 68 -24.20 -11.24 28.94
C ALA A 68 -24.29 -10.55 30.30
N TYR A 69 -23.11 -10.34 30.89
CA TYR A 69 -22.86 -9.94 32.27
C TYR A 69 -22.47 -8.47 32.40
N ARG A 70 -22.73 -7.91 33.57
CA ARG A 70 -22.27 -6.58 33.99
C ARG A 70 -21.13 -6.72 34.99
N PHE A 71 -20.47 -5.62 35.33
CA PHE A 71 -19.39 -5.62 36.32
C PHE A 71 -19.81 -4.95 37.63
N LYS A 72 -19.35 -5.51 38.75
CA LYS A 72 -19.43 -4.90 40.08
C LYS A 72 -18.01 -4.69 40.60
N GLY A 73 -17.74 -3.47 41.06
CA GLY A 73 -16.50 -3.14 41.78
C GLY A 73 -16.71 -3.26 43.28
N VAL A 74 -15.61 -3.23 44.04
CA VAL A 74 -15.67 -3.10 45.51
C VAL A 74 -16.19 -1.70 45.86
N PRO A 75 -17.22 -1.55 46.71
CA PRO A 75 -17.76 -0.24 47.08
C PRO A 75 -16.66 0.72 47.54
N ASP A 76 -16.62 1.93 46.99
CA ASP A 76 -15.64 2.92 47.38
C ASP A 76 -16.08 3.61 48.68
N PRO A 77 -15.34 3.46 49.80
CA PRO A 77 -15.69 4.07 51.07
C PRO A 77 -15.57 5.62 51.04
N ARG A 78 -15.02 6.19 49.96
CA ARG A 78 -14.76 7.62 49.81
C ARG A 78 -15.61 8.34 48.79
N ALA A 79 -16.84 7.88 48.53
CA ALA A 79 -17.75 8.64 47.67
C ALA A 79 -17.87 10.15 48.05
N ASN A 80 -17.51 10.55 49.29
CA ASN A 80 -17.53 11.94 49.77
C ASN A 80 -16.31 12.46 50.60
N GLN A 81 -15.13 11.80 50.67
CA GLN A 81 -14.01 12.29 51.51
C GLN A 81 -12.59 12.14 50.91
N LEU A 82 -11.69 13.08 51.23
CA LEU A 82 -10.31 13.24 50.71
C LEU A 82 -9.21 12.45 51.47
N ALA A 83 -9.54 11.35 52.16
CA ALA A 83 -8.54 10.56 52.93
C ALA A 83 -7.64 9.67 52.03
N ALA A 84 -6.66 8.95 52.59
CA ALA A 84 -5.80 7.96 51.87
C ALA A 84 -6.53 6.64 51.55
N LYS A 85 -6.17 5.92 50.46
CA LYS A 85 -6.86 4.69 50.02
C LYS A 85 -6.61 3.53 50.97
N PRO A 86 -7.63 2.99 51.68
CA PRO A 86 -7.43 1.75 52.40
C PRO A 86 -7.16 0.63 51.39
N ALA A 87 -6.40 -0.38 51.83
CA ALA A 87 -6.16 -1.57 51.03
C ALA A 87 -7.51 -2.19 50.61
N ILE A 88 -7.67 -2.42 49.30
CA ILE A 88 -8.95 -2.83 48.71
C ILE A 88 -9.46 -4.15 49.30
N ASP A 89 -8.55 -5.06 49.64
CA ASP A 89 -8.87 -6.36 50.23
C ASP A 89 -9.58 -6.23 51.59
N VAL A 90 -9.19 -5.22 52.38
CA VAL A 90 -9.81 -4.94 53.69
C VAL A 90 -11.24 -4.42 53.50
N VAL A 91 -11.46 -3.59 52.48
CA VAL A 91 -12.78 -3.07 52.14
C VAL A 91 -13.66 -4.18 51.57
N ALA A 92 -13.13 -5.01 50.67
CA ALA A 92 -13.83 -6.15 50.09
C ALA A 92 -14.39 -7.07 51.18
N ARG A 93 -13.54 -7.48 52.14
CA ARG A 93 -13.96 -8.34 53.27
C ARG A 93 -15.04 -7.70 54.15
N LYS A 94 -14.99 -6.38 54.38
CA LYS A 94 -16.05 -5.67 55.13
C LYS A 94 -17.40 -5.70 54.42
N HIS A 95 -17.39 -5.79 53.10
CA HIS A 95 -18.59 -5.87 52.27
C HIS A 95 -18.99 -7.32 51.92
N GLY A 96 -18.36 -8.32 52.56
CA GLY A 96 -18.68 -9.74 52.33
C GLY A 96 -18.14 -10.31 51.03
N ILE A 97 -17.22 -9.61 50.36
CA ILE A 97 -16.58 -10.04 49.11
C ILE A 97 -15.28 -10.74 49.47
N ASP A 98 -15.08 -11.99 49.03
CA ASP A 98 -13.80 -12.68 49.19
C ASP A 98 -12.74 -12.14 48.19
N PRO A 99 -11.67 -11.45 48.64
CA PRO A 99 -10.61 -10.96 47.76
C PRO A 99 -9.64 -12.06 47.31
N SER A 100 -9.84 -13.32 47.72
CA SER A 100 -8.99 -14.45 47.31
C SER A 100 -8.90 -14.55 45.79
N LEU A 101 -7.68 -14.76 45.30
CA LEU A 101 -7.44 -15.04 43.88
C LEU A 101 -7.73 -16.49 43.52
N GLU A 102 -7.69 -17.39 44.51
CA GLU A 102 -8.14 -18.76 44.37
C GLU A 102 -9.65 -18.79 44.63
N LEU A 103 -10.41 -19.03 43.57
CA LEU A 103 -11.86 -19.04 43.57
C LEU A 103 -12.40 -20.39 44.04
N ALA A 104 -13.61 -20.38 44.59
CA ALA A 104 -14.24 -21.57 45.16
C ALA A 104 -14.68 -22.57 44.07
N VAL A 105 -14.72 -23.85 44.45
CA VAL A 105 -15.25 -24.93 43.63
C VAL A 105 -16.77 -24.93 43.71
N ARG A 106 -17.44 -25.23 42.60
CA ARG A 106 -18.90 -25.30 42.58
C ARG A 106 -19.41 -26.49 43.40
N GLU A 107 -20.14 -26.21 44.47
CA GLU A 107 -20.96 -27.20 45.18
C GLU A 107 -22.41 -27.13 44.68
N ARG A 108 -22.85 -28.12 43.90
CA ARG A 108 -24.20 -28.16 43.33
C ARG A 108 -25.26 -28.03 44.43
N GLY A 109 -26.16 -27.05 44.29
CA GLY A 109 -27.27 -26.81 45.24
C GLY A 109 -26.94 -25.91 46.44
N LYS A 110 -25.70 -25.42 46.58
CA LYS A 110 -25.30 -24.44 47.62
C LYS A 110 -24.80 -23.12 47.04
N GLU A 111 -25.24 -22.79 45.83
CA GLU A 111 -24.82 -21.58 45.13
C GLU A 111 -25.44 -20.36 45.83
N ALA A 112 -24.60 -19.44 46.31
CA ALA A 112 -25.06 -18.20 46.90
C ALA A 112 -25.75 -17.34 45.81
N PRO A 113 -26.79 -16.55 46.14
CA PRO A 113 -27.50 -15.71 45.17
C PRO A 113 -26.59 -14.76 44.37
N GLN A 114 -25.47 -14.33 44.97
CA GLN A 114 -24.48 -13.48 44.32
C GLN A 114 -23.68 -14.20 43.22
N HIS A 115 -23.50 -15.52 43.30
CA HIS A 115 -22.77 -16.31 42.29
C HIS A 115 -23.63 -16.72 41.09
N VAL A 116 -24.95 -16.50 41.15
CA VAL A 116 -25.91 -16.78 40.08
C VAL A 116 -26.56 -15.51 39.54
N ASP A 117 -26.09 -14.34 39.98
CA ASP A 117 -26.54 -13.08 39.43
C ASP A 117 -25.86 -12.79 38.07
N ARG A 118 -26.29 -11.72 37.38
CA ARG A 118 -25.72 -11.31 36.09
C ARG A 118 -24.62 -10.27 36.23
N TYR A 119 -23.85 -10.35 37.31
CA TYR A 119 -22.69 -9.51 37.56
C TYR A 119 -21.43 -10.34 37.73
N ILE A 120 -20.30 -9.72 37.39
CA ILE A 120 -18.96 -10.26 37.63
C ILE A 120 -18.32 -9.33 38.65
N GLN A 121 -18.00 -9.88 39.81
CA GLN A 121 -17.34 -9.15 40.87
C GLN A 121 -15.84 -9.00 40.58
N LEU A 122 -15.35 -7.75 40.63
CA LEU A 122 -13.97 -7.38 40.35
C LEU A 122 -13.31 -6.76 41.59
N LEU A 123 -12.01 -7.02 41.76
CA LEU A 123 -11.21 -6.47 42.86
C LEU A 123 -10.67 -5.06 42.51
N HIS A 124 -11.58 -4.16 42.13
CA HIS A 124 -11.27 -2.76 41.82
C HIS A 124 -12.40 -1.84 42.30
N TYR A 125 -12.05 -0.62 42.74
CA TYR A 125 -13.05 0.41 42.99
C TYR A 125 -13.73 0.82 41.67
N PRO A 126 -15.00 1.27 41.66
CA PRO A 126 -15.77 1.49 40.43
C PRO A 126 -15.09 2.44 39.45
N SER A 127 -14.48 3.53 39.93
CA SER A 127 -13.78 4.50 39.06
C SER A 127 -12.52 3.94 38.40
N GLU A 128 -11.80 3.02 39.07
CA GLU A 128 -10.62 2.35 38.53
C GLU A 128 -11.01 1.18 37.63
N MET A 129 -12.06 0.46 38.01
CA MET A 129 -12.67 -0.62 37.24
C MET A 129 -13.07 -0.11 35.86
N GLU A 130 -13.87 0.95 35.79
CA GLU A 130 -14.34 1.53 34.52
C GLU A 130 -13.16 2.00 33.63
N LYS A 131 -12.12 2.59 34.21
CA LYS A 131 -10.91 2.98 33.46
C LYS A 131 -10.15 1.78 32.88
N ARG A 132 -10.11 0.65 33.59
CA ARG A 132 -9.47 -0.59 33.10
C ARG A 132 -10.32 -1.28 32.05
N LEU A 133 -11.64 -1.35 32.25
CA LEU A 133 -12.59 -1.91 31.28
C LEU A 133 -12.52 -1.11 29.96
N GLU A 134 -12.54 0.21 30.03
CA GLU A 134 -12.39 1.07 28.85
C GLU A 134 -11.02 0.90 28.18
N GLY A 135 -9.94 0.78 28.98
CA GLY A 135 -8.59 0.51 28.45
C GLY A 135 -8.48 -0.83 27.71
N MET A 136 -9.05 -1.90 28.26
CA MET A 136 -9.14 -3.19 27.58
C MET A 136 -9.98 -3.11 26.31
N ARG A 137 -11.12 -2.43 26.36
CA ARG A 137 -12.00 -2.23 25.20
C ARG A 137 -11.27 -1.53 24.06
N GLN A 138 -10.55 -0.45 24.37
CA GLN A 138 -9.75 0.30 23.38
C GLN A 138 -8.67 -0.57 22.77
N GLU A 139 -7.90 -1.30 23.58
CA GLU A 139 -6.86 -2.20 23.07
C GLU A 139 -7.43 -3.32 22.19
N HIS A 140 -8.56 -3.92 22.60
CA HIS A 140 -9.27 -4.92 21.82
C HIS A 140 -9.72 -4.38 20.45
N LEU A 141 -10.34 -3.19 20.43
CA LEU A 141 -10.75 -2.54 19.18
C LEU A 141 -9.56 -2.20 18.29
N THR A 142 -8.46 -1.72 18.86
CA THR A 142 -7.21 -1.47 18.11
C THR A 142 -6.69 -2.76 17.48
N SER A 143 -6.66 -3.87 18.23
CA SER A 143 -6.24 -5.17 17.70
C SER A 143 -7.15 -5.64 16.55
N LEU A 144 -8.46 -5.44 16.67
CA LEU A 144 -9.40 -5.76 15.60
C LEU A 144 -9.19 -4.89 14.36
N GLN A 145 -8.92 -3.60 14.52
CA GLN A 145 -8.68 -2.69 13.40
C GLN A 145 -7.36 -2.97 12.67
N GLU A 146 -6.29 -3.22 13.43
CA GLU A 146 -4.95 -3.40 12.89
C GLU A 146 -4.69 -4.82 12.39
N LEU A 147 -5.12 -5.84 13.13
CA LEU A 147 -4.79 -7.25 12.84
C LEU A 147 -6.02 -8.07 12.42
N GLY A 148 -7.24 -7.57 12.62
CA GLY A 148 -8.46 -8.34 12.35
C GLY A 148 -8.62 -9.56 13.25
N VAL A 149 -7.96 -9.60 14.42
CA VAL A 149 -8.01 -10.74 15.35
C VAL A 149 -8.61 -10.30 16.69
N PRO A 150 -9.67 -10.99 17.19
CA PRO A 150 -10.20 -10.73 18.52
C PRO A 150 -9.14 -11.04 19.58
N ALA A 151 -8.85 -10.03 20.39
CA ALA A 151 -7.78 -10.10 21.39
C ALA A 151 -8.30 -10.16 22.83
N LEU A 152 -9.61 -10.09 23.07
CA LEU A 152 -10.18 -10.06 24.43
C LEU A 152 -10.65 -11.46 24.84
N TYR A 153 -10.15 -11.94 25.97
CA TYR A 153 -10.43 -13.28 26.47
C TYR A 153 -10.80 -13.27 27.95
N GLY A 154 -11.71 -14.16 28.32
CA GLY A 154 -11.87 -14.68 29.66
C GLY A 154 -10.95 -15.86 29.86
N ILE A 155 -10.04 -15.75 30.80
CA ILE A 155 -9.08 -16.80 31.13
C ILE A 155 -9.62 -17.56 32.33
N PHE A 156 -9.87 -18.85 32.16
CA PHE A 156 -10.39 -19.74 33.18
C PHE A 156 -9.30 -20.74 33.58
N GLY A 157 -8.80 -20.58 34.80
CA GLY A 157 -7.75 -21.44 35.33
C GLY A 157 -6.36 -21.11 34.79
N PHE A 158 -5.37 -21.35 35.63
CA PHE A 158 -3.96 -21.20 35.27
C PHE A 158 -3.15 -22.40 35.76
N LEU A 159 -2.16 -22.80 34.99
CA LEU A 159 -1.11 -23.70 35.45
C LEU A 159 -0.01 -22.86 36.11
N GLU A 160 0.27 -23.11 37.38
CA GLU A 160 1.47 -22.60 38.05
C GLU A 160 2.55 -23.68 38.00
N TRP A 161 3.66 -23.37 37.36
CA TRP A 161 4.72 -24.34 37.06
C TRP A 161 6.11 -23.71 37.07
N TYR A 162 7.15 -24.53 36.98
CA TYR A 162 8.55 -24.08 37.05
C TYR A 162 9.33 -24.58 35.85
N ASP A 163 10.11 -23.69 35.23
CA ASP A 163 10.92 -23.96 34.04
C ASP A 163 12.03 -24.98 34.32
N THR A 164 12.64 -24.87 35.51
CA THR A 164 13.62 -25.83 36.02
C THR A 164 13.31 -26.17 37.47
N PRO A 165 13.70 -27.36 37.96
CA PRO A 165 13.52 -27.74 39.36
C PRO A 165 14.14 -26.74 40.36
N THR A 166 15.21 -26.07 39.93
CA THR A 166 15.95 -25.06 40.71
C THR A 166 15.40 -23.64 40.59
N SER A 167 14.42 -23.40 39.72
CA SER A 167 13.85 -22.07 39.55
C SER A 167 13.12 -21.61 40.81
N ALA A 168 13.43 -20.39 41.25
CA ALA A 168 12.77 -19.75 42.38
C ALA A 168 11.43 -19.09 41.97
N LYS A 169 11.27 -18.69 40.71
CA LYS A 169 10.10 -17.93 40.25
C LYS A 169 9.08 -18.87 39.58
N PRO A 170 7.84 -18.93 40.08
CA PRO A 170 6.77 -19.66 39.39
C PRO A 170 6.40 -18.93 38.09
N LEU A 171 6.18 -19.70 37.04
CA LEU A 171 5.50 -19.29 35.82
C LEU A 171 4.01 -19.56 35.98
N LEU A 172 3.19 -18.69 35.42
CA LEU A 172 1.74 -18.83 35.44
C LEU A 172 1.24 -18.83 34.00
N SER A 173 0.57 -19.89 33.54
CA SER A 173 0.09 -19.98 32.15
C SER A 173 -1.42 -20.16 32.10
N PRO A 174 -2.14 -19.42 31.24
CA PRO A 174 -3.57 -19.64 30.99
C PRO A 174 -3.84 -21.09 30.55
N LEU A 175 -4.94 -21.69 31.03
CA LEU A 175 -5.38 -23.02 30.60
C LEU A 175 -6.51 -22.93 29.56
N VAL A 176 -7.66 -22.37 29.97
CA VAL A 176 -8.86 -22.24 29.13
C VAL A 176 -9.08 -20.77 28.79
N LEU A 177 -9.37 -20.50 27.51
CA LEU A 177 -9.51 -19.16 26.95
C LEU A 177 -10.86 -19.06 26.24
N LEU A 178 -11.75 -18.19 26.72
CA LEU A 178 -13.02 -17.92 26.06
C LEU A 178 -12.98 -16.54 25.41
N GLN A 179 -13.27 -16.44 24.11
CA GLN A 179 -13.30 -15.14 23.44
C GLN A 179 -14.49 -14.31 23.94
N LEU A 180 -14.23 -13.05 24.32
CA LEU A 180 -15.25 -12.16 24.86
C LEU A 180 -15.39 -10.89 24.01
N GLU A 181 -16.60 -10.33 24.01
CA GLU A 181 -16.91 -9.00 23.48
C GLU A 181 -17.27 -8.07 24.63
N LEU A 182 -16.72 -6.84 24.61
CA LEU A 182 -16.95 -5.82 25.64
C LEU A 182 -17.68 -4.62 25.03
N GLU A 183 -18.98 -4.56 25.26
CA GLU A 183 -19.83 -3.48 24.81
C GLU A 183 -19.91 -2.36 25.84
N ARG A 184 -20.08 -1.12 25.36
CA ARG A 184 -20.36 0.04 26.21
C ARG A 184 -21.78 0.52 25.95
N GLN A 185 -22.65 0.40 26.95
CA GLN A 185 -24.06 0.81 26.87
C GLN A 185 -24.34 1.98 27.80
N ARG A 186 -25.25 2.88 27.38
CA ARG A 186 -25.67 4.01 28.21
C ARG A 186 -26.90 3.60 29.01
N GLU A 187 -26.78 3.58 30.33
CA GLU A 187 -27.85 3.21 31.25
C GLU A 187 -28.04 4.31 32.30
N ARG A 188 -29.28 4.82 32.44
CA ARG A 188 -29.63 5.87 33.42
C ARG A 188 -28.68 7.09 33.42
N GLY A 189 -28.14 7.44 32.25
CA GLY A 189 -27.23 8.57 32.06
C GLY A 189 -25.75 8.24 32.21
N GLU A 190 -25.38 7.08 32.76
CA GLU A 190 -23.99 6.62 32.90
C GLU A 190 -23.63 5.61 31.81
N TYR A 191 -22.36 5.60 31.37
CA TYR A 191 -21.85 4.53 30.52
C TYR A 191 -21.44 3.35 31.40
N ARG A 192 -21.94 2.16 31.09
CA ARG A 192 -21.55 0.90 31.74
C ARG A 192 -21.11 -0.12 30.72
N HIS A 193 -20.16 -0.95 31.12
CA HIS A 193 -19.64 -2.02 30.28
C HIS A 193 -20.43 -3.32 30.51
N ARG A 194 -20.68 -4.03 29.41
CA ARG A 194 -21.28 -5.37 29.41
C ARG A 194 -20.38 -6.32 28.66
N VAL A 195 -20.20 -7.52 29.19
CA VAL A 195 -19.39 -8.56 28.56
C VAL A 195 -20.25 -9.75 28.15
N ALA A 196 -19.98 -10.30 26.99
CA ALA A 196 -20.62 -11.50 26.46
C ALA A 196 -19.57 -12.39 25.79
N SER A 197 -19.87 -13.68 25.60
CA SER A 197 -19.03 -14.50 24.72
C SER A 197 -19.20 -14.04 23.27
N SER A 198 -18.07 -13.93 22.56
CA SER A 198 -18.04 -13.66 21.13
C SER A 198 -17.96 -14.95 20.30
N ALA A 199 -17.61 -16.07 20.93
CA ALA A 199 -17.45 -17.38 20.30
C ALA A 199 -18.28 -18.43 21.02
N ASP A 200 -18.68 -19.47 20.29
CA ASP A 200 -19.49 -20.55 20.85
C ASP A 200 -18.64 -21.59 21.61
N GLU A 201 -17.34 -21.66 21.34
CA GLU A 201 -16.42 -22.67 21.89
C GLU A 201 -15.19 -22.04 22.58
N PRO A 202 -14.67 -22.65 23.66
CA PRO A 202 -13.41 -22.27 24.28
C PRO A 202 -12.19 -22.70 23.46
N GLU A 203 -11.06 -22.02 23.71
CA GLU A 203 -9.75 -22.38 23.17
C GLU A 203 -8.80 -22.80 24.28
N ALA A 204 -7.94 -23.79 24.01
CA ALA A 204 -6.82 -24.12 24.89
C ALA A 204 -5.57 -23.30 24.53
N ASN A 205 -4.75 -23.05 25.54
CA ASN A 205 -3.45 -22.44 25.34
C ASN A 205 -2.45 -23.43 24.69
N ARG A 206 -2.42 -23.46 23.37
CA ARG A 206 -1.58 -24.38 22.60
C ARG A 206 -0.09 -24.14 22.76
N THR A 207 0.34 -22.89 22.95
CA THR A 207 1.74 -22.57 23.24
C THR A 207 2.19 -23.27 24.52
N LEU A 208 1.35 -23.27 25.56
CA LEU A 208 1.62 -24.01 26.78
C LEU A 208 1.65 -25.52 26.53
N MET A 209 0.61 -26.08 25.88
CA MET A 209 0.56 -27.52 25.60
C MET A 209 1.79 -28.00 24.84
N PHE A 210 2.21 -27.26 23.81
CA PHE A 210 3.42 -27.57 23.04
C PHE A 210 4.67 -27.49 23.91
N ARG A 211 4.79 -26.45 24.74
CA ARG A 211 5.95 -26.29 25.63
C ARG A 211 6.03 -27.40 26.67
N VAL A 212 4.92 -27.72 27.33
CA VAL A 212 4.85 -28.81 28.32
C VAL A 212 5.19 -30.14 27.67
N LYS A 213 4.60 -30.47 26.51
CA LYS A 213 4.91 -31.70 25.78
C LYS A 213 6.37 -31.78 25.38
N ARG A 214 6.96 -30.70 24.87
CA ARG A 214 8.36 -30.67 24.44
C ARG A 214 9.34 -30.78 25.61
N ASP A 215 9.08 -30.06 26.69
CA ASP A 215 10.04 -29.92 27.80
C ASP A 215 9.90 -31.07 28.82
N THR A 216 8.71 -31.67 28.93
CA THR A 216 8.42 -32.70 29.95
C THR A 216 7.91 -34.04 29.41
N GLY A 217 7.46 -34.09 28.15
CA GLY A 217 6.80 -35.26 27.58
C GLY A 217 5.34 -35.45 27.98
N ILE A 218 4.81 -34.66 28.92
CA ILE A 218 3.41 -34.73 29.36
C ILE A 218 2.49 -34.13 28.29
N GLU A 219 1.42 -34.85 27.95
CA GLU A 219 0.33 -34.33 27.15
C GLU A 219 -0.81 -33.87 28.05
N LEU A 220 -1.14 -32.58 27.99
CA LEU A 220 -2.30 -32.04 28.70
C LEU A 220 -3.60 -32.46 28.02
N PRO A 221 -4.71 -32.63 28.78
CA PRO A 221 -6.03 -32.90 28.23
C PRO A 221 -6.41 -31.94 27.08
N ALA A 222 -7.00 -32.50 26.02
CA ALA A 222 -7.45 -31.71 24.88
C ALA A 222 -8.70 -30.88 25.23
N ILE A 223 -8.82 -29.67 24.69
CA ILE A 223 -9.96 -28.78 24.98
C ILE A 223 -11.31 -29.39 24.58
N ASP A 224 -11.32 -30.31 23.61
CA ASP A 224 -12.52 -31.00 23.14
C ASP A 224 -13.22 -31.74 24.29
N THR A 225 -12.47 -32.24 25.29
CA THR A 225 -13.05 -32.86 26.49
C THR A 225 -13.93 -31.89 27.28
N LEU A 226 -13.50 -30.63 27.43
CA LEU A 226 -14.30 -29.59 28.06
C LEU A 226 -15.54 -29.23 27.23
N VAL A 227 -15.42 -29.22 25.90
CA VAL A 227 -16.56 -28.96 25.00
C VAL A 227 -17.61 -30.05 25.11
N GLU A 228 -17.18 -31.31 25.23
CA GLU A 228 -18.08 -32.47 25.35
C GLU A 228 -18.75 -32.57 26.72
N THR A 229 -18.02 -32.36 27.82
CA THR A 229 -18.59 -32.47 29.19
C THR A 229 -19.30 -31.20 29.64
N ALA A 230 -18.92 -30.04 29.08
CA ALA A 230 -19.32 -28.72 29.54
C ALA A 230 -19.03 -28.44 31.04
N ASP A 231 -18.11 -29.21 31.65
CA ASP A 231 -17.73 -29.08 33.07
C ASP A 231 -16.28 -28.60 33.21
N LEU A 232 -16.15 -27.31 33.54
CA LEU A 232 -14.84 -26.67 33.74
C LEU A 232 -14.09 -27.24 34.95
N ASP A 233 -14.79 -27.59 36.03
CA ASP A 233 -14.15 -28.07 37.25
C ASP A 233 -13.56 -29.47 37.03
N GLU A 234 -14.27 -30.33 36.28
CA GLU A 234 -13.78 -31.64 35.83
C GLU A 234 -12.53 -31.49 34.96
N PHE A 235 -12.58 -30.63 33.93
CA PHE A 235 -11.42 -30.39 33.06
C PHE A 235 -10.19 -29.89 33.82
N LEU A 236 -10.35 -28.95 34.75
CA LEU A 236 -9.25 -28.46 35.57
C LEU A 236 -8.70 -29.53 36.52
N ALA A 237 -9.54 -30.45 36.99
CA ALA A 237 -9.12 -31.61 37.77
C ALA A 237 -8.31 -32.60 36.93
N ASP A 238 -8.73 -32.89 35.70
CA ASP A 238 -7.99 -33.76 34.77
C ASP A 238 -6.61 -33.19 34.44
N VAL A 239 -6.53 -31.87 34.21
CA VAL A 239 -5.24 -31.19 34.02
C VAL A 239 -4.38 -31.33 35.28
N ALA A 240 -4.95 -31.21 36.48
CA ALA A 240 -4.22 -31.36 37.73
C ALA A 240 -3.69 -32.79 37.92
N VAL A 241 -4.46 -33.81 37.53
CA VAL A 241 -4.04 -35.22 37.52
C VAL A 241 -2.89 -35.43 36.54
N ALA A 242 -2.98 -34.89 35.33
CA ALA A 242 -1.95 -35.02 34.30
C ALA A 242 -0.58 -34.45 34.72
N VAL A 243 -0.57 -33.41 35.57
CA VAL A 243 0.66 -32.77 36.07
C VAL A 243 1.03 -33.18 37.49
N ALA A 244 0.35 -34.16 38.10
CA ALA A 244 0.52 -34.52 39.50
C ALA A 244 1.93 -35.03 39.84
N GLU A 245 2.61 -35.66 38.87
CA GLU A 245 3.98 -36.15 39.03
C GLU A 245 5.03 -35.02 39.03
N MET A 246 4.65 -33.81 38.61
CA MET A 246 5.57 -32.68 38.55
C MET A 246 5.68 -31.95 39.89
N PRO A 247 6.88 -31.88 40.48
CA PRO A 247 7.05 -31.26 41.79
C PRO A 247 6.73 -29.76 41.73
N ARG A 248 5.92 -29.29 42.69
CA ARG A 248 5.51 -27.89 42.88
C ARG A 248 4.57 -27.34 41.79
N TRP A 249 4.18 -28.13 40.79
CA TRP A 249 3.21 -27.71 39.79
C TRP A 249 1.80 -27.77 40.40
N ARG A 250 0.96 -26.77 40.12
CA ARG A 250 -0.42 -26.73 40.61
C ARG A 250 -1.34 -26.01 39.65
N VAL A 251 -2.57 -26.49 39.55
CA VAL A 251 -3.65 -25.79 38.86
C VAL A 251 -4.26 -24.77 39.81
N ARG A 252 -4.34 -23.52 39.38
CA ARG A 252 -4.91 -22.37 40.10
C ARG A 252 -6.27 -22.04 39.52
N ARG A 253 -7.31 -22.10 40.34
CA ARG A 253 -8.68 -21.70 39.96
C ARG A 253 -8.81 -20.20 40.09
N SER A 254 -8.35 -19.48 39.08
CA SER A 254 -8.51 -18.03 39.03
C SER A 254 -9.05 -17.62 37.68
N VAL A 255 -9.87 -16.56 37.67
CA VAL A 255 -10.45 -16.01 36.45
C VAL A 255 -9.91 -14.61 36.22
N THR A 256 -9.41 -14.37 35.01
CA THR A 256 -8.90 -13.05 34.59
C THR A 256 -9.48 -12.71 33.24
N LEU A 257 -10.06 -11.51 33.12
CA LEU A 257 -10.42 -10.98 31.81
C LEU A 257 -9.28 -10.10 31.32
N GLY A 258 -8.86 -10.28 30.07
CA GLY A 258 -7.71 -9.53 29.58
C GLY A 258 -7.48 -9.64 28.08
N VAL A 259 -6.65 -8.71 27.60
CA VAL A 259 -6.23 -8.68 26.21
C VAL A 259 -4.97 -9.53 26.02
N LEU A 260 -5.04 -10.48 25.09
CA LEU A 260 -3.99 -11.42 24.73
C LEU A 260 -3.76 -11.41 23.21
N SER A 261 -2.51 -11.66 22.82
CA SER A 261 -2.12 -11.68 21.40
C SER A 261 -2.00 -13.13 20.92
N PHE A 262 -2.96 -13.54 20.09
CA PHE A 262 -3.08 -14.90 19.56
C PHE A 262 -2.85 -15.02 18.05
N ALA A 263 -2.58 -13.90 17.36
CA ALA A 263 -2.48 -13.89 15.89
C ALA A 263 -1.54 -14.99 15.34
N ARG A 264 -0.46 -15.31 16.05
CA ARG A 264 0.49 -16.36 15.64
C ARG A 264 0.00 -17.79 15.86
N GLN A 265 -0.86 -18.05 16.85
CA GLN A 265 -1.42 -19.38 17.07
C GLN A 265 -2.40 -19.76 15.95
N VAL A 266 -3.26 -18.83 15.53
CA VAL A 266 -4.18 -19.06 14.40
C VAL A 266 -3.39 -19.39 13.13
N MET A 267 -2.34 -18.61 12.82
CA MET A 267 -1.45 -18.89 11.70
C MET A 267 -0.73 -20.25 11.83
N TYR A 268 -0.32 -20.62 13.05
CA TYR A 268 0.27 -21.94 13.30
C TYR A 268 -0.71 -23.05 12.92
N GLU A 269 -1.99 -22.92 13.24
CA GLU A 269 -2.99 -23.93 12.87
C GLU A 269 -3.27 -23.95 11.37
N ASP A 270 -3.43 -22.77 10.78
CA ASP A 270 -3.74 -22.62 9.37
C ASP A 270 -2.59 -23.06 8.46
N LEU A 271 -1.37 -23.21 8.96
CA LEU A 271 -0.25 -23.75 8.17
C LEU A 271 -0.07 -25.26 8.34
N ALA A 272 -0.86 -25.93 9.19
CA ALA A 272 -0.77 -27.37 9.41
C ALA A 272 -1.18 -28.16 8.16
N ALA A 273 -0.33 -29.06 7.68
CA ALA A 273 -0.59 -29.77 6.43
C ALA A 273 -1.87 -30.64 6.45
N SER A 274 -2.15 -31.28 7.59
CA SER A 274 -3.33 -32.11 7.80
C SER A 274 -4.65 -31.36 7.59
N ARG A 275 -4.71 -30.06 7.90
CA ARG A 275 -5.91 -29.22 7.69
C ARG A 275 -6.26 -29.02 6.22
N TRP A 276 -5.26 -29.03 5.34
CA TRP A 276 -5.47 -28.79 3.91
C TRP A 276 -5.59 -30.07 3.12
N GLN A 277 -4.85 -31.11 3.49
CA GLN A 277 -4.92 -32.43 2.87
C GLN A 277 -6.34 -33.00 2.92
N SER A 278 -7.00 -32.91 4.08
CA SER A 278 -8.40 -33.34 4.27
C SER A 278 -9.41 -32.58 3.39
N ARG A 279 -9.07 -31.38 2.93
CA ARG A 279 -9.90 -30.52 2.07
C ARG A 279 -9.52 -30.60 0.59
N GLY A 280 -8.64 -31.52 0.20
CA GLY A 280 -8.13 -31.64 -1.17
C GLY A 280 -7.17 -30.50 -1.58
N GLY A 281 -6.73 -29.69 -0.62
CA GLY A 281 -5.76 -28.61 -0.83
C GLY A 281 -4.32 -29.12 -0.79
N ARG A 282 -3.40 -28.31 -1.32
CA ARG A 282 -1.95 -28.55 -1.24
C ARG A 282 -1.33 -27.49 -0.33
N SER A 283 -0.67 -27.90 0.75
CA SER A 283 0.02 -26.97 1.66
C SER A 283 1.14 -26.19 0.99
N ALA A 284 1.74 -26.75 -0.07
CA ALA A 284 2.76 -26.09 -0.86
C ALA A 284 2.28 -25.91 -2.32
N SER A 285 1.55 -24.81 -2.59
CA SER A 285 1.20 -24.41 -3.96
C SER A 285 2.47 -24.16 -4.79
N ALA A 286 2.35 -24.16 -6.13
CA ALA A 286 3.51 -23.89 -7.00
C ALA A 286 4.20 -22.55 -6.66
N LEU A 287 3.42 -21.53 -6.33
CA LEU A 287 3.92 -20.21 -5.94
C LEU A 287 4.63 -20.24 -4.58
N VAL A 288 4.05 -20.92 -3.58
CA VAL A 288 4.68 -21.06 -2.25
C VAL A 288 5.98 -21.87 -2.35
N ARG A 289 6.01 -22.92 -3.17
CA ARG A 289 7.24 -23.68 -3.44
C ARG A 289 8.31 -22.82 -4.10
N GLY A 290 7.92 -22.04 -5.12
CA GLY A 290 8.83 -21.10 -5.78
C GLY A 290 9.41 -20.06 -4.83
N LEU A 291 8.63 -19.58 -3.86
CA LEU A 291 9.09 -18.64 -2.84
C LEU A 291 10.05 -19.28 -1.82
N LEU A 292 9.78 -20.51 -1.40
CA LEU A 292 10.50 -21.17 -0.29
C LEU A 292 11.77 -21.91 -0.72
N ILE A 293 11.78 -22.48 -1.92
CA ILE A 293 12.85 -23.35 -2.43
C ILE A 293 13.52 -22.71 -3.66
N GLY A 294 12.90 -21.70 -4.26
CA GLY A 294 13.23 -21.22 -5.60
C GLY A 294 12.47 -22.01 -6.66
N SER A 295 12.04 -21.34 -7.72
CA SER A 295 11.60 -21.98 -8.95
C SER A 295 12.67 -21.83 -10.02
N GLU A 296 12.98 -22.91 -10.75
CA GLU A 296 13.73 -22.84 -12.01
C GLU A 296 12.89 -22.24 -13.14
N GLY A 297 11.59 -22.02 -12.92
CA GLY A 297 10.71 -21.34 -13.88
C GLY A 297 10.88 -19.83 -13.81
N GLU A 298 11.18 -19.22 -14.96
CA GLU A 298 11.12 -17.79 -15.19
C GLU A 298 9.74 -17.28 -14.78
N LEU A 299 9.67 -16.48 -13.71
CA LEU A 299 8.57 -15.54 -13.54
C LEU A 299 8.68 -14.59 -14.73
N GLU A 300 7.91 -14.84 -15.80
CA GLU A 300 7.85 -13.95 -16.96
C GLU A 300 7.69 -12.52 -16.45
N GLY A 301 8.62 -11.64 -16.84
CA GLY A 301 8.56 -10.23 -16.49
C GLY A 301 7.21 -9.64 -16.89
N ALA A 302 6.72 -8.66 -16.12
CA ALA A 302 5.49 -7.94 -16.44
C ALA A 302 5.54 -7.45 -17.89
N ARG A 303 4.43 -7.60 -18.63
CA ARG A 303 4.35 -7.09 -20.01
C ARG A 303 4.58 -5.57 -20.00
N GLY A 304 5.23 -5.07 -21.04
CA GLY A 304 5.35 -3.63 -21.26
C GLY A 304 3.97 -3.01 -21.50
N THR A 305 3.81 -1.72 -21.18
CA THR A 305 2.55 -0.98 -21.37
C THR A 305 2.03 -1.00 -22.81
N ALA A 306 2.92 -1.19 -23.80
CA ALA A 306 2.57 -1.31 -25.21
C ALA A 306 1.78 -2.60 -25.55
N ASP A 307 1.98 -3.69 -24.80
CA ASP A 307 1.30 -4.98 -25.06
C ASP A 307 -0.12 -5.05 -24.50
N VAL A 308 -0.51 -4.08 -23.68
CA VAL A 308 -1.79 -4.05 -22.95
C VAL A 308 -2.95 -3.66 -23.87
N VAL A 309 -2.66 -2.75 -24.81
CA VAL A 309 -3.63 -2.24 -25.80
C VAL A 309 -4.07 -3.34 -26.77
N ALA A 310 -3.30 -4.42 -26.90
CA ALA A 310 -3.59 -5.55 -27.79
C ALA A 310 -4.26 -6.75 -27.10
N MET A 311 -4.66 -6.64 -25.82
CA MET A 311 -5.26 -7.78 -25.12
C MET A 311 -6.76 -7.94 -25.42
N GLU A 312 -7.10 -9.04 -26.10
CA GLU A 312 -8.48 -9.48 -26.29
C GLU A 312 -8.90 -10.60 -25.30
N PRO A 313 -10.08 -10.50 -24.67
CA PRO A 313 -10.92 -9.31 -24.59
C PRO A 313 -10.31 -8.29 -23.61
N GLU A 314 -10.52 -7.00 -23.91
CA GLU A 314 -10.08 -5.88 -23.09
C GLU A 314 -10.66 -6.00 -21.66
N PRO A 315 -9.89 -5.64 -20.61
CA PRO A 315 -10.42 -5.64 -19.25
C PRO A 315 -11.57 -4.63 -19.10
N LEU A 316 -12.74 -5.09 -18.63
CA LEU A 316 -13.83 -4.20 -18.26
C LEU A 316 -13.46 -3.39 -17.01
N LEU A 317 -13.25 -2.08 -17.19
CA LEU A 317 -12.93 -1.15 -16.11
C LEU A 317 -14.20 -0.51 -15.56
N VAL A 318 -14.27 -0.40 -14.23
CA VAL A 318 -15.40 0.24 -13.51
C VAL A 318 -15.04 1.60 -12.93
N THR A 319 -13.74 1.93 -12.99
CA THR A 319 -13.15 3.21 -12.58
C THR A 319 -12.00 3.53 -13.52
N ASP A 320 -11.61 4.80 -13.60
CA ASP A 320 -10.50 5.24 -14.45
C ASP A 320 -9.23 4.41 -14.19
N ALA A 321 -8.40 4.23 -15.21
CA ALA A 321 -7.12 3.56 -15.05
C ALA A 321 -6.11 4.12 -16.03
N ASP A 322 -4.88 4.35 -15.57
CA ASP A 322 -3.77 4.60 -16.48
C ASP A 322 -3.32 3.30 -17.18
N ALA A 323 -2.47 3.43 -18.19
CA ALA A 323 -1.98 2.28 -18.97
C ALA A 323 -1.28 1.22 -18.12
N THR A 324 -0.60 1.59 -17.04
CA THR A 324 0.11 0.65 -16.15
C THR A 324 -0.88 -0.10 -15.25
N GLN A 325 -1.91 0.59 -14.77
CA GLN A 325 -3.00 -0.02 -14.01
C GLN A 325 -3.83 -0.97 -14.88
N MET A 326 -4.11 -0.60 -16.14
CA MET A 326 -4.76 -1.48 -17.11
C MET A 326 -3.92 -2.73 -17.37
N ALA A 327 -2.59 -2.59 -17.50
CA ALA A 327 -1.67 -3.71 -17.66
C ALA A 327 -1.83 -4.73 -16.54
N ALA A 328 -1.83 -4.24 -15.29
CA ALA A 328 -1.99 -5.09 -14.11
C ALA A 328 -3.32 -5.85 -14.12
N VAL A 329 -4.42 -5.20 -14.52
CA VAL A 329 -5.73 -5.89 -14.63
C VAL A 329 -5.66 -6.97 -15.71
N ALA A 330 -5.09 -6.66 -16.87
CA ALA A 330 -4.99 -7.58 -18.00
C ALA A 330 -4.13 -8.81 -17.66
N ASP A 331 -2.99 -8.60 -16.99
CA ASP A 331 -2.09 -9.66 -16.50
C ASP A 331 -2.79 -10.60 -15.53
N ALA A 332 -3.56 -10.05 -14.59
CA ALA A 332 -4.36 -10.84 -13.64
C ALA A 332 -5.44 -11.67 -14.34
N LEU A 333 -6.12 -11.09 -15.33
CA LEU A 333 -7.15 -11.80 -16.08
C LEU A 333 -6.58 -12.95 -16.93
N SER A 334 -5.33 -12.82 -17.37
CA SER A 334 -4.54 -13.86 -18.06
C SER A 334 -4.05 -14.97 -17.13
N GLY A 335 -4.30 -14.87 -15.82
CA GLY A 335 -3.91 -15.88 -14.84
C GLY A 335 -2.46 -15.80 -14.38
N ARG A 336 -1.77 -14.68 -14.63
CA ARG A 336 -0.38 -14.47 -14.20
C ARG A 336 -0.31 -14.06 -12.73
N SER A 337 0.80 -14.42 -12.09
CA SER A 337 1.14 -13.99 -10.73
C SER A 337 2.20 -12.89 -10.80
N PHE A 338 1.93 -11.74 -10.20
CA PHE A 338 2.82 -10.58 -10.28
C PHE A 338 2.70 -9.69 -9.03
N VAL A 339 3.64 -8.76 -8.89
CA VAL A 339 3.67 -7.79 -7.79
C VAL A 339 3.49 -6.39 -8.35
N VAL A 340 2.47 -5.68 -7.89
CA VAL A 340 2.26 -4.26 -8.21
C VAL A 340 2.88 -3.40 -7.12
N LYS A 341 3.83 -2.54 -7.49
CA LYS A 341 4.43 -1.55 -6.59
C LYS A 341 3.96 -0.16 -6.99
N GLY A 342 3.50 0.62 -6.02
CA GLY A 342 3.08 2.00 -6.26
C GLY A 342 3.28 2.87 -5.02
N PRO A 343 3.83 4.09 -5.13
CA PRO A 343 3.86 5.08 -4.05
C PRO A 343 2.47 5.39 -3.45
N PRO A 344 2.38 6.00 -2.26
CA PRO A 344 1.11 6.51 -1.73
C PRO A 344 0.41 7.44 -2.75
N GLY A 345 -0.92 7.35 -2.87
CA GLY A 345 -1.70 8.19 -3.80
C GLY A 345 -1.80 7.70 -5.25
N THR A 346 -1.08 6.64 -5.66
CA THR A 346 -1.08 6.11 -7.04
C THR A 346 -2.29 5.24 -7.42
N GLY A 347 -3.42 5.39 -6.73
CA GLY A 347 -4.64 4.67 -7.09
C GLY A 347 -4.64 3.16 -6.86
N LYS A 348 -3.76 2.59 -6.01
CA LYS A 348 -3.72 1.13 -5.74
C LYS A 348 -5.09 0.49 -5.45
N SER A 349 -5.89 1.10 -4.58
CA SER A 349 -7.24 0.60 -4.26
C SER A 349 -8.19 0.65 -5.47
N GLN A 350 -7.99 1.62 -6.37
CA GLN A 350 -8.74 1.75 -7.63
C GLN A 350 -8.34 0.61 -8.59
N THR A 351 -7.03 0.33 -8.74
CA THR A 351 -6.54 -0.81 -9.51
C THR A 351 -7.08 -2.14 -8.98
N ILE A 352 -7.11 -2.34 -7.64
CA ILE A 352 -7.69 -3.54 -7.02
C ILE A 352 -9.18 -3.65 -7.34
N THR A 353 -9.93 -2.54 -7.26
CA THR A 353 -11.36 -2.50 -7.56
C THR A 353 -11.63 -2.90 -9.01
N ASN A 354 -10.88 -2.34 -9.97
CA ASN A 354 -10.97 -2.71 -11.38
C ASN A 354 -10.64 -4.20 -11.60
N LEU A 355 -9.60 -4.73 -10.94
CA LEU A 355 -9.23 -6.14 -11.05
C LEU A 355 -10.35 -7.06 -10.56
N ILE A 356 -10.93 -6.77 -9.39
CA ILE A 356 -12.04 -7.55 -8.83
C ILE A 356 -13.25 -7.49 -9.78
N ALA A 357 -13.66 -6.31 -10.22
CA ALA A 357 -14.80 -6.14 -11.11
C ALA A 357 -14.62 -6.87 -12.45
N ALA A 358 -13.45 -6.73 -13.08
CA ALA A 358 -13.15 -7.41 -14.33
C ALA A 358 -13.13 -8.94 -14.17
N ALA A 359 -12.61 -9.46 -13.05
CA ALA A 359 -12.64 -10.88 -12.76
C ALA A 359 -14.08 -11.40 -12.54
N LEU A 360 -14.91 -10.63 -11.83
CA LEU A 360 -16.33 -10.92 -11.63
C LEU A 360 -17.10 -10.94 -12.97
N ALA A 361 -16.82 -9.99 -13.87
CA ALA A 361 -17.39 -9.97 -15.22
C ALA A 361 -17.06 -11.24 -16.01
N ARG A 362 -15.88 -11.83 -15.80
CA ARG A 362 -15.48 -13.13 -16.36
C ARG A 362 -15.95 -14.34 -15.54
N LYS A 363 -16.92 -14.15 -14.62
CA LYS A 363 -17.50 -15.18 -13.74
C LYS A 363 -16.44 -15.91 -12.87
N LYS A 364 -15.30 -15.27 -12.60
CA LYS A 364 -14.28 -15.82 -11.71
C LYS A 364 -14.65 -15.55 -10.25
N LYS A 365 -14.14 -16.40 -9.35
CA LYS A 365 -14.19 -16.18 -7.90
C LYS A 365 -12.92 -15.46 -7.48
N VAL A 366 -13.04 -14.45 -6.62
CA VAL A 366 -11.91 -13.66 -6.13
C VAL A 366 -11.85 -13.74 -4.62
N LEU A 367 -10.69 -14.10 -4.08
CA LEU A 367 -10.38 -13.96 -2.66
C LEU A 367 -9.44 -12.77 -2.49
N PHE A 368 -9.95 -11.70 -1.89
CA PHE A 368 -9.15 -10.52 -1.56
C PHE A 368 -8.71 -10.59 -0.10
N VAL A 369 -7.39 -10.53 0.12
CA VAL A 369 -6.77 -10.60 1.45
C VAL A 369 -5.92 -9.35 1.65
N ALA A 370 -6.02 -8.74 2.82
CA ALA A 370 -5.17 -7.62 3.22
C ALA A 370 -4.85 -7.74 4.72
N GLU A 371 -3.71 -7.17 5.13
CA GLU A 371 -3.28 -7.19 6.53
C GLU A 371 -4.19 -6.35 7.43
N LYS A 372 -4.61 -5.16 6.95
CA LYS A 372 -5.39 -4.20 7.73
C LYS A 372 -6.86 -4.16 7.32
N MET A 373 -7.76 -4.07 8.30
CA MET A 373 -9.20 -3.95 8.04
C MET A 373 -9.55 -2.71 7.21
N ALA A 374 -8.87 -1.58 7.45
CA ALA A 374 -9.07 -0.36 6.68
C ALA A 374 -8.87 -0.56 5.17
N ALA A 375 -7.92 -1.41 4.75
CA ALA A 375 -7.70 -1.70 3.34
C ALA A 375 -8.86 -2.51 2.73
N LEU A 376 -9.39 -3.48 3.48
CA LEU A 376 -10.57 -4.25 3.09
C LEU A 376 -11.82 -3.35 2.99
N GLU A 377 -12.04 -2.49 3.99
CA GLU A 377 -13.19 -1.58 4.04
C GLU A 377 -13.17 -0.55 2.91
N VAL A 378 -12.00 0.02 2.58
CA VAL A 378 -11.87 0.97 1.46
C VAL A 378 -12.25 0.33 0.13
N VAL A 379 -11.80 -0.91 -0.12
CA VAL A 379 -12.13 -1.61 -1.37
C VAL A 379 -13.59 -2.05 -1.38
N LYS A 380 -14.10 -2.56 -0.25
CA LYS A 380 -15.52 -2.91 -0.10
C LYS A 380 -16.43 -1.71 -0.36
N LYS A 381 -16.13 -0.56 0.25
CA LYS A 381 -16.90 0.68 0.05
C LYS A 381 -16.93 1.07 -1.43
N ARG A 382 -15.79 1.00 -2.14
CA ARG A 382 -15.75 1.28 -3.58
C ARG A 382 -16.61 0.31 -4.38
N LEU A 383 -16.59 -0.97 -4.06
CA LEU A 383 -17.46 -1.97 -4.70
C LEU A 383 -18.94 -1.69 -4.37
N ASP A 384 -19.25 -1.28 -3.15
CA ASP A 384 -20.61 -0.90 -2.73
C ASP A 384 -21.10 0.34 -3.48
N ASP A 385 -20.27 1.37 -3.60
CA ASP A 385 -20.55 2.61 -4.35
C ASP A 385 -20.79 2.33 -5.85
N LEU A 386 -20.17 1.27 -6.39
CA LEU A 386 -20.38 0.77 -7.76
C LEU A 386 -21.57 -0.21 -7.89
N GLY A 387 -22.30 -0.48 -6.80
CA GLY A 387 -23.43 -1.41 -6.79
C GLY A 387 -23.05 -2.90 -6.80
N LEU A 388 -21.77 -3.23 -6.65
CA LEU A 388 -21.23 -4.61 -6.63
C LEU A 388 -21.24 -5.26 -5.24
N SER A 389 -21.85 -4.60 -4.24
CA SER A 389 -21.99 -5.11 -2.87
C SER A 389 -22.56 -6.53 -2.80
N HIS A 390 -23.54 -6.83 -3.65
CA HIS A 390 -24.22 -8.13 -3.72
C HIS A 390 -23.33 -9.28 -4.19
N ALA A 391 -22.19 -8.98 -4.83
CA ALA A 391 -21.21 -9.98 -5.25
C ALA A 391 -20.10 -10.19 -4.19
N CYS A 392 -20.13 -9.43 -3.09
CA CYS A 392 -19.08 -9.42 -2.09
C CYS A 392 -19.54 -10.12 -0.80
N LEU A 393 -18.82 -11.16 -0.39
CA LEU A 393 -18.97 -11.75 0.95
C LEU A 393 -17.81 -11.29 1.83
N ALA A 394 -18.10 -10.36 2.73
CA ALA A 394 -17.10 -9.82 3.65
C ALA A 394 -17.02 -10.68 4.92
N LEU A 395 -16.08 -11.63 4.94
CA LEU A 395 -15.81 -12.48 6.10
C LEU A 395 -14.85 -11.75 7.05
N HIS A 396 -15.40 -10.94 7.95
CA HIS A 396 -14.65 -10.38 9.07
C HIS A 396 -14.78 -11.31 10.28
N SER A 397 -13.65 -11.76 10.82
CA SER A 397 -13.51 -12.79 11.88
C SER A 397 -14.37 -12.58 13.13
N THR A 398 -14.84 -11.36 13.41
CA THR A 398 -15.63 -11.02 14.60
C THR A 398 -17.07 -10.59 14.36
N LYS A 399 -17.44 -10.24 13.11
CA LYS A 399 -18.79 -9.73 12.80
C LYS A 399 -19.61 -10.60 11.88
N ALA A 400 -19.05 -11.69 11.36
CA ALA A 400 -19.83 -12.63 10.56
C ALA A 400 -20.54 -13.62 11.50
N LYS A 401 -21.58 -13.17 12.23
CA LYS A 401 -22.48 -14.15 12.86
C LYS A 401 -23.03 -15.01 11.73
N LYS A 402 -23.26 -16.31 11.98
CA LYS A 402 -23.80 -17.24 10.97
C LYS A 402 -25.03 -16.66 10.26
N ARG A 403 -25.84 -15.87 10.98
CA ARG A 403 -27.00 -15.13 10.46
C ARG A 403 -26.61 -14.06 9.42
N ASP A 404 -25.60 -13.23 9.69
CA ASP A 404 -25.17 -12.17 8.77
C ASP A 404 -24.66 -12.75 7.44
N VAL A 405 -23.97 -13.89 7.49
CA VAL A 405 -23.54 -14.63 6.28
C VAL A 405 -24.74 -15.12 5.49
N ILE A 406 -25.74 -15.70 6.16
CA ILE A 406 -26.98 -16.16 5.53
C ILE A 406 -27.72 -15.00 4.89
N ASP A 407 -27.81 -13.84 5.57
CA ASP A 407 -28.51 -12.66 5.09
C ASP A 407 -27.86 -12.08 3.83
N VAL A 408 -26.51 -12.03 3.79
CA VAL A 408 -25.78 -11.63 2.57
C VAL A 408 -26.09 -12.58 1.41
N LEU A 409 -26.04 -13.89 1.65
CA LEU A 409 -26.33 -14.90 0.61
C LEU A 409 -27.78 -14.83 0.11
N ALA A 410 -28.74 -14.61 1.02
CA ALA A 410 -30.15 -14.44 0.67
C ALA A 410 -30.34 -13.20 -0.22
N LYS A 411 -29.77 -12.06 0.19
CA LYS A 411 -29.82 -10.80 -0.58
C LYS A 411 -29.19 -10.95 -1.97
N SER A 412 -28.03 -11.62 -2.07
CA SER A 412 -27.38 -11.91 -3.35
C SER A 412 -28.26 -12.75 -4.28
N ARG A 413 -28.99 -13.73 -3.71
CA ARG A 413 -29.91 -14.58 -4.48
C ARG A 413 -31.13 -13.81 -4.99
N GLU A 414 -31.72 -12.96 -4.16
CA GLU A 414 -32.86 -12.11 -4.54
C GLU A 414 -32.49 -11.14 -5.67
N LEU A 415 -31.35 -10.45 -5.53
CA LEU A 415 -30.85 -9.52 -6.56
C LEU A 415 -30.60 -10.20 -7.90
N ARG A 416 -30.07 -11.42 -7.90
CA ARG A 416 -29.85 -12.16 -9.15
C ARG A 416 -31.15 -12.34 -9.96
N GLY A 417 -32.31 -12.41 -9.31
CA GLY A 417 -33.61 -12.50 -9.97
C GLY A 417 -34.12 -11.18 -10.55
N SER A 418 -33.63 -10.03 -10.08
CA SER A 418 -34.11 -8.70 -10.46
C SER A 418 -33.16 -7.90 -11.34
N LEU A 419 -31.91 -8.35 -11.52
CA LEU A 419 -30.95 -7.69 -12.41
C LEU A 419 -31.40 -7.78 -13.88
N GLN A 420 -31.79 -6.64 -14.44
CA GLN A 420 -32.03 -6.49 -15.88
C GLN A 420 -30.91 -5.68 -16.51
N VAL A 421 -30.55 -6.02 -17.75
CA VAL A 421 -29.60 -5.24 -18.54
C VAL A 421 -30.22 -3.86 -18.80
N PRO A 422 -29.58 -2.76 -18.39
CA PRO A 422 -30.08 -1.42 -18.67
C PRO A 422 -30.38 -1.21 -20.16
N HIS A 423 -31.51 -0.55 -20.45
CA HIS A 423 -31.88 -0.19 -21.81
C HIS A 423 -30.84 0.77 -22.41
N GLY A 424 -30.42 0.54 -23.65
CA GLY A 424 -29.49 1.42 -24.38
C GLY A 424 -28.00 1.14 -24.18
N ILE A 425 -27.61 0.06 -23.48
CA ILE A 425 -26.20 -0.35 -23.36
C ILE A 425 -25.53 -0.53 -24.72
N GLN A 426 -26.22 -1.19 -25.66
CA GLN A 426 -25.70 -1.42 -27.01
C GLN A 426 -25.36 -0.11 -27.74
N GLY A 427 -26.16 0.94 -27.53
CA GLY A 427 -25.88 2.26 -28.12
C GLY A 427 -24.63 2.90 -27.53
N ARG A 428 -24.42 2.77 -26.22
CA ARG A 428 -23.20 3.25 -25.54
C ARG A 428 -21.97 2.45 -25.91
N GLU A 429 -22.09 1.14 -26.07
CA GLU A 429 -21.00 0.28 -26.57
C GLU A 429 -20.58 0.70 -27.97
N ALA A 430 -21.54 0.97 -28.87
CA ALA A 430 -21.24 1.46 -30.21
C ALA A 430 -20.62 2.87 -30.21
N GLU A 431 -21.07 3.76 -29.32
CA GLU A 431 -20.48 5.10 -29.16
C GLU A 431 -19.04 5.02 -28.64
N LEU A 432 -18.78 4.15 -27.66
CA LEU A 432 -17.45 3.89 -27.12
C LEU A 432 -16.50 3.38 -28.21
N GLU A 433 -16.94 2.43 -29.02
CA GLU A 433 -16.15 1.89 -30.13
C GLU A 433 -15.81 2.99 -31.17
N LYS A 434 -16.80 3.83 -31.52
CA LYS A 434 -16.56 4.96 -32.43
C LYS A 434 -15.54 5.96 -31.89
N LEU A 435 -15.63 6.32 -30.60
CA LEU A 435 -14.68 7.23 -29.95
C LEU A 435 -13.28 6.63 -29.90
N ARG A 436 -13.16 5.33 -29.64
CA ARG A 436 -11.89 4.61 -29.67
C ARG A 436 -11.25 4.69 -31.06
N ASP A 437 -12.00 4.40 -32.11
CA ASP A 437 -11.51 4.45 -33.49
C ASP A 437 -11.09 5.87 -33.91
N GLU A 438 -11.72 6.91 -33.36
CA GLU A 438 -11.30 8.29 -33.57
C GLU A 438 -9.98 8.62 -32.88
N LEU A 439 -9.80 8.21 -31.61
CA LEU A 439 -8.56 8.39 -30.87
C LEU A 439 -7.39 7.60 -31.49
N GLU A 440 -7.65 6.38 -31.94
CA GLU A 440 -6.64 5.55 -32.59
C GLU A 440 -6.20 6.16 -33.93
N ARG A 441 -7.14 6.66 -34.75
CA ARG A 441 -6.82 7.40 -35.98
C ARG A 441 -5.98 8.64 -35.70
N TYR A 442 -6.32 9.40 -34.65
CA TYR A 442 -5.53 10.56 -34.24
C TYR A 442 -4.11 10.17 -33.82
N MET A 443 -3.96 9.13 -32.99
CA MET A 443 -2.65 8.61 -32.58
C MET A 443 -1.83 8.13 -33.78
N GLN A 444 -2.43 7.37 -34.70
CA GLN A 444 -1.77 6.92 -35.92
C GLN A 444 -1.32 8.12 -36.77
N ALA A 445 -2.17 9.14 -36.98
CA ALA A 445 -1.80 10.36 -37.69
C ALA A 445 -0.61 11.09 -37.05
N MET A 446 -0.57 11.17 -35.71
CA MET A 446 0.54 11.79 -34.97
C MET A 446 1.85 10.99 -35.08
N GLN A 447 1.78 9.69 -35.34
CA GLN A 447 2.96 8.84 -35.56
C GLN A 447 3.40 8.77 -37.02
N GLN A 448 2.59 9.22 -37.97
CA GLN A 448 2.93 9.18 -39.39
C GLN A 448 4.15 10.07 -39.68
N PRO A 449 5.14 9.56 -40.44
CA PRO A 449 6.27 10.35 -40.90
C PRO A 449 5.79 11.38 -41.94
N ILE A 450 6.20 12.64 -41.76
CA ILE A 450 5.88 13.72 -42.69
C ILE A 450 7.10 14.06 -43.54
N GLY A 451 6.85 14.18 -44.86
CA GLY A 451 7.86 14.55 -45.84
C GLY A 451 8.96 13.50 -46.02
N LYS A 452 10.03 13.88 -46.72
CA LYS A 452 11.17 12.98 -46.98
C LYS A 452 12.13 12.82 -45.80
N LEU A 453 12.06 13.70 -44.80
CA LEU A 453 12.90 13.61 -43.60
C LEU A 453 12.48 12.45 -42.66
N GLY A 454 11.29 11.87 -42.86
CA GLY A 454 10.81 10.72 -42.11
C GLY A 454 10.55 11.01 -40.63
N VAL A 455 10.34 12.27 -40.26
CA VAL A 455 10.10 12.69 -38.87
C VAL A 455 8.61 12.54 -38.57
N ALA A 456 8.27 11.91 -37.44
CA ALA A 456 6.88 11.77 -37.03
C ALA A 456 6.24 13.14 -36.76
N LEU A 457 4.98 13.32 -37.13
CA LEU A 457 4.24 14.58 -36.90
C LEU A 457 4.35 15.07 -35.45
N ARG A 458 4.24 14.17 -34.47
CA ARG A 458 4.40 14.51 -33.05
C ARG A 458 5.74 15.20 -32.76
N ASP A 459 6.82 14.75 -33.37
CA ASP A 459 8.17 15.25 -33.08
C ASP A 459 8.36 16.62 -33.72
N ILE A 460 7.70 16.85 -34.87
CA ILE A 460 7.65 18.17 -35.53
C ILE A 460 6.90 19.17 -34.65
N VAL A 461 5.69 18.83 -34.20
CA VAL A 461 4.87 19.70 -33.34
C VAL A 461 5.60 20.03 -32.03
N TRP A 462 6.20 19.04 -31.38
CA TRP A 462 6.96 19.26 -30.15
C TRP A 462 8.20 20.14 -30.37
N ARG A 463 8.95 19.91 -31.45
CA ARG A 463 10.11 20.75 -31.80
C ARG A 463 9.69 22.17 -32.12
N GLU A 464 8.60 22.35 -32.85
CA GLU A 464 8.06 23.66 -33.20
C GLU A 464 7.66 24.45 -31.95
N GLN A 465 6.92 23.82 -31.04
CA GLN A 465 6.50 24.45 -29.77
C GLN A 465 7.71 24.78 -28.88
N TYR A 466 8.70 23.90 -28.79
CA TYR A 466 9.94 24.16 -28.07
C TYR A 466 10.70 25.35 -28.68
N LEU A 467 10.83 25.36 -30.01
CA LEU A 467 11.52 26.43 -30.74
C LEU A 467 10.78 27.77 -30.63
N ARG A 468 9.45 27.81 -30.61
CA ARG A 468 8.71 29.05 -30.31
C ARG A 468 9.14 29.65 -28.99
N GLY A 469 9.17 28.87 -27.91
CA GLY A 469 9.58 29.36 -26.59
C GLY A 469 11.04 29.84 -26.54
N VAL A 470 11.92 29.26 -27.35
CA VAL A 470 13.32 29.73 -27.49
C VAL A 470 13.43 30.98 -28.35
N LEU A 471 12.57 31.10 -29.37
CA LEU A 471 12.58 32.17 -30.37
C LEU A 471 11.68 33.36 -30.01
N ASP A 472 10.97 33.33 -28.88
CA ASP A 472 10.06 34.41 -28.43
C ASP A 472 10.74 35.80 -28.38
N ASN A 473 12.08 35.86 -28.26
CA ASN A 473 12.89 37.09 -28.25
C ASN A 473 13.60 37.41 -29.57
N VAL A 474 13.35 36.65 -30.65
CA VAL A 474 14.03 36.85 -31.94
C VAL A 474 13.16 37.64 -32.89
N ALA A 475 13.78 38.47 -33.74
CA ALA A 475 13.10 39.42 -34.62
C ALA A 475 11.93 38.77 -35.39
N HIS A 476 10.80 39.49 -35.46
CA HIS A 476 9.56 39.10 -36.17
C HIS A 476 9.82 38.58 -37.61
N GLU A 477 10.92 39.00 -38.21
CA GLU A 477 11.41 38.61 -39.52
C GLU A 477 11.72 37.11 -39.65
N LEU A 478 12.23 36.44 -38.58
CA LEU A 478 12.49 35.01 -38.62
C LEU A 478 11.19 34.17 -38.60
N HIS A 479 10.12 34.69 -37.99
CA HIS A 479 8.82 34.02 -38.00
C HIS A 479 8.16 34.01 -39.39
N GLN A 480 8.57 34.90 -40.30
CA GLN A 480 8.07 34.96 -41.67
C GLN A 480 8.92 34.15 -42.65
N LEU A 481 10.01 33.54 -42.19
CA LEU A 481 10.94 32.82 -43.05
C LEU A 481 10.36 31.47 -43.47
N VAL A 482 9.91 31.38 -44.72
CA VAL A 482 9.42 30.14 -45.31
C VAL A 482 10.56 29.47 -46.09
N ILE A 483 10.98 28.28 -45.65
CA ILE A 483 11.95 27.47 -46.40
C ILE A 483 11.21 26.77 -47.55
N PRO A 484 11.49 27.11 -48.82
CA PRO A 484 10.82 26.50 -49.97
C PRO A 484 11.13 25.00 -50.02
N GLY A 485 10.12 24.16 -50.27
CA GLY A 485 10.33 22.72 -50.45
C GLY A 485 10.75 21.97 -49.17
N ALA A 486 10.52 22.52 -47.98
CA ALA A 486 10.93 21.89 -46.71
C ALA A 486 10.40 20.45 -46.54
N ALA A 487 9.17 20.16 -47.01
CA ALA A 487 8.58 18.83 -46.94
C ALA A 487 9.26 17.80 -47.88
N SER A 488 9.84 18.25 -48.99
CA SER A 488 10.56 17.41 -49.95
C SER A 488 12.06 17.31 -49.68
N MET A 489 12.56 18.02 -48.67
CA MET A 489 13.98 18.09 -48.34
C MET A 489 14.49 16.78 -47.73
N GLU A 490 15.69 16.36 -48.10
CA GLU A 490 16.36 15.19 -47.55
C GLU A 490 17.38 15.58 -46.48
N ARG A 491 17.77 14.62 -45.61
CA ARG A 491 18.74 14.89 -44.53
C ARG A 491 20.05 15.53 -45.02
N PRO A 492 20.67 15.10 -46.14
CA PRO A 492 21.90 15.73 -46.63
C PRO A 492 21.73 17.20 -47.00
N GLU A 493 20.58 17.57 -47.59
CA GLU A 493 20.28 18.95 -47.97
C GLU A 493 20.07 19.84 -46.74
N LEU A 494 19.42 19.32 -45.70
CA LEU A 494 19.25 20.03 -44.43
C LEU A 494 20.60 20.28 -43.75
N GLU A 495 21.50 19.30 -43.74
CA GLU A 495 22.85 19.46 -43.16
C GLU A 495 23.71 20.44 -43.97
N GLU A 496 23.56 20.46 -45.30
CA GLU A 496 24.19 21.45 -46.18
C GLU A 496 23.74 22.88 -45.81
N ILE A 497 22.44 23.10 -45.61
CA ILE A 497 21.89 24.40 -45.22
C ILE A 497 22.43 24.82 -43.84
N LYS A 498 22.44 23.91 -42.85
CA LYS A 498 23.01 24.19 -41.53
C LYS A 498 24.48 24.58 -41.61
N ARG A 499 25.27 23.89 -42.44
CA ARG A 499 26.68 24.20 -42.64
C ARG A 499 26.85 25.61 -43.22
N ARG A 500 26.08 25.96 -44.25
CA ARG A 500 26.11 27.31 -44.84
C ARG A 500 25.72 28.41 -43.87
N LEU A 501 24.72 28.16 -43.01
CA LEU A 501 24.33 29.09 -41.95
C LEU A 501 25.45 29.29 -40.92
N ALA A 502 26.13 28.21 -40.51
CA ALA A 502 27.28 28.30 -39.61
C ALA A 502 28.46 29.05 -40.25
N ASP A 503 28.72 28.82 -41.54
CA ASP A 503 29.75 29.55 -42.30
C ASP A 503 29.41 31.05 -42.39
N LEU A 504 28.13 31.38 -42.60
CA LEU A 504 27.65 32.76 -42.62
C LEU A 504 27.79 33.44 -41.25
N GLU A 505 27.43 32.74 -40.16
CA GLU A 505 27.59 33.23 -38.79
C GLU A 505 29.06 33.53 -38.47
N GLN A 506 29.97 32.61 -38.82
CA GLN A 506 31.41 32.83 -38.64
C GLN A 506 31.94 33.99 -39.48
N ALA A 507 31.45 34.14 -40.72
CA ALA A 507 31.82 35.27 -41.58
C ALA A 507 31.30 36.60 -41.02
N ALA A 508 30.05 36.64 -40.55
CA ALA A 508 29.44 37.82 -39.93
C ALA A 508 30.17 38.24 -38.65
N ALA A 509 30.60 37.29 -37.82
CA ALA A 509 31.36 37.56 -36.59
C ALA A 509 32.74 38.19 -36.84
N ARG A 510 33.30 38.04 -38.05
CA ARG A 510 34.58 38.68 -38.45
C ARG A 510 34.42 40.13 -38.89
N LEU A 511 33.18 40.64 -39.01
CA LEU A 511 32.89 42.01 -39.41
C LEU A 511 32.69 42.87 -38.15
N PRO A 512 33.51 43.93 -37.92
CA PRO A 512 33.51 44.71 -36.67
C PRO A 512 32.16 45.32 -36.31
N ASP A 513 31.43 45.83 -37.31
CA ASP A 513 30.14 46.52 -37.11
C ASP A 513 28.93 45.69 -37.58
N GLY A 514 29.17 44.45 -38.03
CA GLY A 514 28.16 43.56 -38.61
C GLY A 514 27.94 43.72 -40.13
N PRO A 515 27.14 42.84 -40.74
CA PRO A 515 26.98 42.78 -42.20
C PRO A 515 26.15 43.94 -42.81
N THR A 516 25.24 44.55 -42.05
CA THR A 516 24.31 45.59 -42.53
C THR A 516 24.88 47.01 -42.51
N SER A 517 25.92 47.22 -41.71
CA SER A 517 26.71 48.46 -41.60
C SER A 517 27.98 48.42 -42.45
N HIS A 518 28.36 47.24 -42.95
CA HIS A 518 29.58 47.06 -43.74
C HIS A 518 29.52 47.90 -45.04
N PRO A 519 30.61 48.59 -45.43
CA PRO A 519 30.61 49.46 -46.61
C PRO A 519 30.25 48.73 -47.92
N TRP A 520 30.39 47.39 -47.94
CA TRP A 520 30.08 46.54 -49.10
C TRP A 520 28.71 45.87 -49.03
N ARG A 521 27.82 46.31 -48.14
CA ARG A 521 26.45 45.77 -47.97
C ARG A 521 25.60 45.75 -49.25
N PHE A 522 25.95 46.56 -50.24
CA PHE A 522 25.27 46.64 -51.54
C PHE A 522 25.63 45.49 -52.49
N VAL A 523 26.62 44.66 -52.15
CA VAL A 523 27.03 43.52 -52.98
C VAL A 523 26.12 42.33 -52.67
N THR A 524 25.10 42.16 -53.49
CA THR A 524 24.06 41.12 -53.33
C THR A 524 24.32 39.84 -54.12
N SER A 525 25.35 39.82 -54.98
CA SER A 525 25.77 38.63 -55.75
C SER A 525 27.29 38.49 -55.78
N TRP A 526 27.83 37.42 -55.19
CA TRP A 526 29.26 37.09 -55.17
C TRP A 526 29.58 35.97 -56.17
N GLU A 527 29.52 36.26 -57.46
CA GLU A 527 30.08 35.42 -58.53
C GLU A 527 30.56 36.40 -59.60
N PRO A 528 31.85 36.84 -59.68
CA PRO A 528 33.03 35.97 -59.88
C PRO A 528 34.40 36.60 -59.44
N TRP A 529 34.57 37.09 -58.19
CA TRP A 529 35.77 37.89 -57.84
C TRP A 529 36.89 37.15 -57.09
N ARG A 530 36.76 35.84 -56.83
CA ARG A 530 37.76 35.06 -56.07
C ARG A 530 39.18 35.11 -56.66
N HIS A 531 39.32 35.37 -57.97
CA HIS A 531 40.61 35.38 -58.67
C HIS A 531 41.17 36.79 -58.96
N ARG A 532 40.52 37.86 -58.50
CA ARG A 532 40.99 39.25 -58.72
C ARG A 532 41.05 40.11 -57.46
N ALA A 533 41.03 39.48 -56.28
CA ALA A 533 41.15 40.19 -55.01
C ALA A 533 42.42 41.07 -54.97
N ASP A 534 43.56 40.54 -55.41
CA ASP A 534 44.82 41.29 -55.48
C ASP A 534 44.78 42.45 -56.47
N THR A 535 44.05 42.29 -57.57
CA THR A 535 43.87 43.37 -58.56
C THR A 535 43.04 44.52 -57.99
N LEU A 536 42.03 44.19 -57.17
CA LEU A 536 41.11 45.15 -56.58
C LEU A 536 41.76 45.87 -55.40
N VAL A 537 42.51 45.16 -54.56
CA VAL A 537 43.40 45.75 -53.54
C VAL A 537 44.43 46.66 -54.21
N GLY A 538 45.02 46.25 -55.33
CA GLY A 538 45.97 47.07 -56.09
C GLY A 538 45.36 48.30 -56.76
N ILE A 539 44.08 48.26 -57.15
CA ILE A 539 43.36 49.44 -57.67
C ILE A 539 43.04 50.40 -56.53
N ILE A 540 42.55 49.90 -55.39
CA ILE A 540 42.23 50.73 -54.21
C ILE A 540 43.50 51.37 -53.65
N ALA A 541 44.60 50.62 -53.53
CA ALA A 541 45.89 51.15 -53.07
C ALA A 541 46.42 52.26 -53.99
N ARG A 542 46.27 52.10 -55.31
CA ARG A 542 46.61 53.15 -56.28
C ARG A 542 45.71 54.37 -56.14
N TRP A 543 44.41 54.15 -55.92
CA TRP A 543 43.46 55.24 -55.73
C TRP A 543 43.77 56.04 -54.47
N VAL A 544 44.06 55.37 -53.35
CA VAL A 544 44.51 56.00 -52.10
C VAL A 544 45.81 56.76 -52.30
N ALA A 545 46.81 56.18 -52.98
CA ALA A 545 48.07 56.86 -53.26
C ALA A 545 47.91 58.10 -54.16
N SER A 546 47.07 58.03 -55.20
CA SER A 546 46.74 59.20 -56.04
C SER A 546 45.97 60.26 -55.26
N PHE A 547 45.15 59.86 -54.30
CA PHE A 547 44.42 60.77 -53.42
C PHE A 547 45.35 61.48 -52.43
N GLU A 548 46.35 60.77 -51.88
CA GLU A 548 47.40 61.37 -51.04
C GLU A 548 48.28 62.36 -51.83
N GLN A 549 48.61 62.06 -53.09
CA GLN A 549 49.35 63.00 -53.96
C GLN A 549 48.54 64.26 -54.29
N LEU A 550 47.21 64.16 -54.43
CA LEU A 550 46.32 65.31 -54.60
C LEU A 550 46.16 66.14 -53.32
N LEU A 551 46.33 65.53 -52.15
CA LEU A 551 46.31 66.18 -50.83
C LEU A 551 47.58 66.98 -50.53
N GLU A 552 48.72 66.56 -51.06
CA GLU A 552 50.03 67.10 -50.76
C GLU A 552 50.16 68.62 -51.03
N PRO A 553 49.71 69.17 -52.17
CA PRO A 553 49.70 70.64 -52.39
C PRO A 553 48.64 71.40 -51.57
N LEU A 554 47.64 70.71 -51.00
CA LEU A 554 46.59 71.31 -50.18
C LEU A 554 46.96 71.38 -48.69
N ARG A 555 47.94 70.59 -48.22
CA ARG A 555 48.40 70.52 -46.81
C ARG A 555 49.17 71.74 -46.28
N GLY A 556 49.19 72.87 -47.00
CA GLY A 556 49.82 74.12 -46.58
C GLY A 556 48.92 75.37 -46.68
N ARG A 557 47.63 75.22 -47.01
CA ARG A 557 46.69 76.35 -47.13
C ARG A 557 45.86 76.51 -45.85
N SER A 558 45.77 77.74 -45.34
CA SER A 558 45.22 78.09 -44.02
C SER A 558 43.71 77.82 -43.82
N TRP A 559 42.98 77.42 -44.85
CA TRP A 559 41.56 77.03 -44.79
C TRP A 559 41.35 75.51 -44.82
N VAL A 560 42.42 74.72 -44.82
CA VAL A 560 42.38 73.25 -44.78
C VAL A 560 42.69 72.77 -43.35
N PRO A 561 41.77 72.10 -42.64
CA PRO A 561 41.99 71.65 -41.26
C PRO A 561 43.12 70.61 -41.17
N ALA A 562 43.98 70.73 -40.16
CA ALA A 562 45.19 69.90 -40.00
C ALA A 562 44.93 68.39 -39.79
N GLU A 563 43.69 67.99 -39.54
CA GLU A 563 43.25 66.59 -39.44
C GLU A 563 42.09 66.36 -40.44
N MET A 564 42.41 65.77 -41.60
CA MET A 564 41.43 65.41 -42.64
C MET A 564 41.24 63.89 -42.69
N THR A 565 40.00 63.43 -42.42
CA THR A 565 39.54 62.04 -42.62
C THR A 565 38.64 61.92 -43.86
N VAL A 566 38.52 60.70 -44.41
CA VAL A 566 37.79 60.37 -45.66
C VAL A 566 36.35 60.87 -45.68
N GLU A 567 35.68 60.97 -44.53
CA GLU A 567 34.29 61.45 -44.43
C GLU A 567 34.15 62.96 -44.69
N ARG A 568 35.19 63.76 -44.44
CA ARG A 568 35.18 65.20 -44.77
C ARG A 568 35.45 65.48 -46.25
N TYR A 569 35.92 64.48 -47.00
CA TYR A 569 36.16 64.60 -48.44
C TYR A 569 34.88 64.65 -49.26
N ALA A 570 33.82 63.97 -48.81
CA ALA A 570 32.49 64.11 -49.41
C ALA A 570 31.97 65.55 -49.31
N ALA A 571 32.17 66.20 -48.15
CA ALA A 571 31.74 67.59 -47.93
C ALA A 571 32.55 68.63 -48.71
N LEU A 572 33.81 68.35 -49.05
CA LEU A 572 34.63 69.21 -49.92
C LEU A 572 34.28 69.02 -51.41
N ALA A 573 33.97 67.78 -51.82
CA ALA A 573 33.50 67.48 -53.17
C ALA A 573 32.14 68.14 -53.46
N ASP A 574 31.22 68.13 -52.50
CA ASP A 574 29.93 68.83 -52.63
C ASP A 574 30.11 70.36 -52.73
N ARG A 575 31.05 70.95 -51.98
CA ARG A 575 31.33 72.41 -52.06
C ARG A 575 32.10 72.83 -53.31
N LEU A 576 32.91 71.94 -53.91
CA LEU A 576 33.61 72.21 -55.16
C LEU A 576 32.69 72.03 -56.38
N ALA A 577 31.68 71.15 -56.29
CA ALA A 577 30.61 71.06 -57.27
C ALA A 577 29.76 72.35 -57.34
N ASP A 578 29.63 73.09 -56.23
CA ASP A 578 28.90 74.37 -56.16
C ASP A 578 29.68 75.58 -56.73
N LEU A 579 30.96 75.46 -57.10
CA LEU A 579 31.84 76.60 -57.43
C LEU A 579 32.46 76.62 -58.85
N GLY A 580 32.01 75.79 -59.81
CA GLY A 580 32.68 75.66 -61.13
C GLY A 580 31.79 75.40 -62.37
N TYR A 581 31.07 76.45 -62.79
CA TYR A 581 30.55 76.88 -64.12
C TYR A 581 30.22 75.93 -65.30
N VAL A 582 29.00 76.14 -65.82
CA VAL A 582 28.61 76.04 -67.26
C VAL A 582 29.38 77.09 -68.08
N ASP A 583 29.96 76.68 -69.21
CA ASP A 583 30.67 77.46 -70.25
C ASP A 583 31.99 78.18 -69.87
N SER A 584 33.11 77.45 -69.96
CA SER A 584 34.13 77.55 -71.04
C SER A 584 35.22 76.50 -70.85
#